data_AF-A0A933C0Z9-F1
#
_entry.id   AF-A0A933C0Z9-F1
#
_cell.length_a   1.000
_cell.length_b   1.000
_cell.length_c   1.000
_cell.angle_alpha   90.00
_cell.angle_beta   90.00
_cell.angle_gamma   90.00
#
_symmetry.space_group_name_H-M   'P 1'
#
loop_
_entity.id
_entity.type
_entity.pdbx_description
1 polymer ?
#
loop_
_entity_poly.entity_id
_entity_poly.type
_entity_poly.pdbx_seq_one_letter_code
_entity_poly.pdbx_strand_id
1 'polypeptide(L)'
;MDFAQGALIGAIAGAHIATWGMYKDAPHEGFTWPKYFRGIVLGGSIGALAAPLSGLALTRADHIVVFFGAVYGLERAAEEFYKTFLREEDQRKYYIPMQLHVRGRVVRSRGARWGAAAAYLAGVLLITAGVAALEGAGAAVPDLATVAIAGSAGGWISAVGGAWKDGPIEGFEWPKFFRSPLISFAYALLIAHFTAEPLLILLGALGYTVATIETYKTFFFPNKPRGKFAGKPVLYPEMLRRRQRFVPLYIAIWAAVLVCMGIALAGESRGLLG
;
A
#
# COMPACT_ATOMS: atom_id res chain seq x y z
N MET A 1 -6.41 -24.69 -6.28
CA MET A 1 -7.14 -23.65 -7.04
C MET A 1 -6.76 -22.25 -6.55
N ASP A 2 -6.39 -22.12 -5.27
CA ASP A 2 -6.07 -20.85 -4.60
C ASP A 2 -4.91 -20.06 -5.23
N PHE A 3 -3.88 -20.72 -5.77
CA PHE A 3 -2.73 -20.03 -6.39
C PHE A 3 -3.13 -19.17 -7.60
N ALA A 4 -3.98 -19.70 -8.49
CA ALA A 4 -4.39 -18.99 -9.70
C ALA A 4 -5.35 -17.82 -9.37
N GLN A 5 -6.26 -18.03 -8.42
CA GLN A 5 -7.15 -16.97 -7.92
C GLN A 5 -6.35 -15.88 -7.19
N GLY A 6 -5.38 -16.29 -6.36
CA GLY A 6 -4.45 -15.39 -5.70
C GLY A 6 -3.65 -14.54 -6.68
N ALA A 7 -3.09 -15.17 -7.71
CA ALA A 7 -2.38 -14.48 -8.78
C ALA A 7 -3.27 -13.48 -9.53
N LEU A 8 -4.52 -13.84 -9.80
CA LEU A 8 -5.48 -12.96 -10.46
C LEU A 8 -5.83 -11.74 -9.59
N ILE A 9 -6.23 -11.96 -8.34
CA ILE A 9 -6.56 -10.85 -7.41
C ILE A 9 -5.34 -9.96 -7.20
N GLY A 10 -4.16 -10.56 -7.05
CA GLY A 10 -2.91 -9.83 -6.93
C GLY A 10 -2.55 -9.03 -8.18
N ALA A 11 -2.78 -9.58 -9.37
CA ALA A 11 -2.58 -8.87 -10.63
C ALA A 11 -3.56 -7.70 -10.77
N ILE A 12 -4.80 -7.85 -10.31
CA ILE A 12 -5.81 -6.77 -10.27
C ILE A 12 -5.36 -5.66 -9.30
N ALA A 13 -4.89 -6.01 -8.09
CA ALA A 13 -4.30 -5.05 -7.16
C ALA A 13 -3.09 -4.33 -7.75
N GLY A 14 -2.18 -5.08 -8.39
CA GLY A 14 -1.02 -4.53 -9.10
C GLY A 14 -1.41 -3.62 -10.27
N ALA A 15 -2.47 -3.94 -11.01
CA ALA A 15 -2.99 -3.11 -12.10
C ALA A 15 -3.59 -1.80 -11.58
N HIS A 16 -4.32 -1.86 -10.46
CA HIS A 16 -4.81 -0.67 -9.77
C HIS A 16 -3.63 0.23 -9.36
N ILE A 17 -2.58 -0.36 -8.78
CA ILE A 17 -1.38 0.36 -8.33
C ILE A 17 -0.63 1.00 -9.50
N ALA A 18 -0.36 0.22 -10.53
CA ALA A 18 0.32 0.66 -11.75
C ALA A 18 -0.46 1.78 -12.44
N THR A 19 -1.80 1.76 -12.39
CA THR A 19 -2.65 2.78 -13.01
C THR A 19 -2.54 4.14 -12.33
N TRP A 20 -2.72 4.22 -11.01
CA TRP A 20 -2.56 5.52 -10.34
C TRP A 20 -1.10 5.99 -10.36
N GLY A 21 -0.14 5.06 -10.27
CA GLY A 21 1.29 5.36 -10.38
C GLY A 21 1.64 5.97 -11.73
N MET A 22 1.19 5.32 -12.82
CA MET A 22 1.34 5.85 -14.19
C MET A 22 0.63 7.19 -14.36
N TYR A 23 -0.60 7.31 -13.88
CA TYR A 23 -1.39 8.53 -14.04
C TYR A 23 -0.69 9.74 -13.41
N LYS A 24 -0.06 9.54 -12.24
CA LYS A 24 0.72 10.55 -11.52
C LYS A 24 2.09 10.80 -12.14
N ASP A 25 2.82 9.73 -12.49
CA ASP A 25 4.26 9.82 -12.77
C ASP A 25 4.58 10.03 -14.26
N ALA A 26 3.74 9.52 -15.17
CA ALA A 26 4.04 9.54 -16.60
C ALA A 26 4.19 10.95 -17.22
N PRO A 27 3.50 12.02 -16.79
CA PRO A 27 3.77 13.37 -17.28
C PRO A 27 5.21 13.86 -17.01
N HIS A 28 5.88 13.30 -16.00
CA HIS A 28 7.23 13.69 -15.60
C HIS A 28 8.30 12.67 -16.02
N GLU A 29 7.95 11.38 -16.09
CA GLU A 29 8.92 10.29 -16.33
C GLU A 29 8.67 9.50 -17.62
N GLY A 30 7.61 9.83 -18.35
CA GLY A 30 7.16 9.10 -19.52
C GLY A 30 6.48 7.78 -19.19
N PHE A 31 5.92 7.15 -20.21
CA PHE A 31 5.22 5.86 -20.09
C PHE A 31 5.90 4.80 -20.95
N THR A 32 6.05 3.60 -20.41
CA THR A 32 6.43 2.40 -21.16
C THR A 32 5.61 1.22 -20.66
N TRP A 33 5.22 0.32 -21.56
CA TRP A 33 4.49 -0.88 -21.21
C TRP A 33 5.22 -1.77 -20.19
N PRO A 34 6.54 -2.01 -20.30
CA PRO A 34 7.26 -2.80 -19.30
C PRO A 34 7.16 -2.22 -17.88
N LYS A 35 7.27 -0.89 -17.71
CA LYS A 35 7.12 -0.25 -16.39
C LYS A 35 5.71 -0.46 -15.82
N TYR A 36 4.68 -0.38 -16.67
CA TYR A 36 3.29 -0.57 -16.26
C TYR A 36 3.00 -2.03 -15.87
N PHE A 37 3.40 -2.99 -16.72
CA PHE A 37 3.17 -4.41 -16.45
C PHE A 37 4.02 -4.97 -15.30
N ARG A 38 5.17 -4.36 -14.99
CA ARG A 38 5.98 -4.77 -13.84
C ARG A 38 5.20 -4.77 -12.53
N GLY A 39 4.38 -3.75 -12.28
CA GLY A 39 3.53 -3.68 -11.08
C GLY A 39 2.45 -4.76 -11.05
N ILE A 40 1.87 -5.08 -12.22
CA ILE A 40 0.88 -6.16 -12.38
C ILE A 40 1.50 -7.52 -12.08
N VAL A 41 2.69 -7.79 -12.64
CA VAL A 41 3.42 -9.04 -12.41
C VAL A 41 3.86 -9.15 -10.95
N LEU A 42 4.33 -8.06 -10.34
CA LEU A 42 4.71 -8.04 -8.93
C LEU A 42 3.51 -8.36 -8.03
N GLY A 43 2.39 -7.65 -8.22
CA GLY A 43 1.15 -7.90 -7.48
C GLY A 43 0.64 -9.33 -7.67
N GLY A 44 0.64 -9.82 -8.91
CA GLY A 44 0.25 -11.20 -9.23
C GLY A 44 1.17 -12.22 -8.55
N SER A 45 2.48 -11.99 -8.54
CA SER A 45 3.46 -12.88 -7.88
C SER A 45 3.26 -12.90 -6.37
N ILE A 46 3.05 -11.73 -5.75
CA ILE A 46 2.75 -11.63 -4.31
C ILE A 46 1.45 -12.35 -4.00
N GLY A 47 0.39 -12.15 -4.80
CA GLY A 47 -0.88 -12.85 -4.63
C GLY A 47 -0.77 -14.37 -4.79
N ALA A 48 -0.01 -14.85 -5.77
CA ALA A 48 0.25 -16.27 -5.96
C ALA A 48 0.91 -16.90 -4.71
N LEU A 49 1.91 -16.22 -4.16
CA LEU A 49 2.66 -16.71 -2.98
C LEU A 49 1.87 -16.57 -1.68
N ALA A 50 1.08 -15.49 -1.53
CA ALA A 50 0.33 -15.21 -0.31
C ALA A 50 -0.95 -16.04 -0.18
N ALA A 51 -1.58 -16.44 -1.29
CA ALA A 51 -2.84 -17.19 -1.27
C ALA A 51 -2.79 -18.46 -0.41
N PRO A 52 -1.84 -19.41 -0.61
CA PRO A 52 -1.78 -20.63 0.20
C PRO A 52 -1.43 -20.36 1.67
N LEU A 53 -0.76 -19.24 1.97
CA LEU A 53 -0.36 -18.87 3.33
C LEU A 53 -1.48 -18.15 4.10
N SER A 54 -2.47 -17.62 3.40
CA SER A 54 -3.52 -16.78 3.99
C SER A 54 -4.65 -17.56 4.67
N GLY A 55 -4.82 -18.85 4.34
CA GLY A 55 -5.98 -19.64 4.78
C GLY A 55 -7.33 -19.17 4.20
N LEU A 56 -7.34 -18.19 3.30
CA LEU A 56 -8.56 -17.61 2.74
C LEU A 56 -9.07 -18.42 1.54
N ALA A 57 -10.34 -18.82 1.57
CA ALA A 57 -11.08 -19.33 0.41
C ALA A 57 -11.43 -18.19 -0.58
N LEU A 58 -10.62 -18.00 -1.62
CA LEU A 58 -10.69 -16.89 -2.60
C LEU A 58 -11.87 -16.97 -3.60
N THR A 59 -12.88 -17.77 -3.30
CA THR A 59 -14.18 -17.80 -3.99
C THR A 59 -15.23 -16.93 -3.28
N ARG A 60 -14.98 -16.54 -2.03
CA ARG A 60 -15.92 -15.78 -1.20
C ARG A 60 -15.59 -14.28 -1.23
N ALA A 61 -16.63 -13.45 -1.19
CA ALA A 61 -16.49 -12.00 -1.33
C ALA A 61 -15.73 -11.34 -0.16
N ASP A 62 -15.99 -11.75 1.08
CA ASP A 62 -15.28 -11.34 2.29
C ASP A 62 -13.78 -11.62 2.20
N HIS A 63 -13.42 -12.84 1.83
CA HIS A 63 -12.04 -13.28 1.64
C HIS A 63 -11.34 -12.53 0.50
N ILE A 64 -12.03 -12.28 -0.62
CA ILE A 64 -11.49 -11.50 -1.74
C ILE A 64 -11.17 -10.07 -1.28
N VAL A 65 -12.04 -9.43 -0.49
CA VAL A 65 -11.82 -8.08 0.03
C VAL A 65 -10.61 -8.01 0.96
N VAL A 66 -10.51 -8.95 1.91
CA VAL A 66 -9.35 -9.04 2.81
C VAL A 66 -8.07 -9.27 2.00
N PHE A 67 -8.09 -10.24 1.09
CA PHE A 67 -6.92 -10.64 0.32
C PHE A 67 -6.44 -9.54 -0.64
N PHE A 68 -7.37 -8.85 -1.32
CA PHE A 68 -7.05 -7.72 -2.19
C PHE A 68 -6.31 -6.63 -1.39
N GLY A 69 -6.84 -6.23 -0.23
CA GLY A 69 -6.19 -5.24 0.63
C GLY A 69 -4.82 -5.69 1.09
N ALA A 70 -4.69 -6.95 1.53
CA ALA A 70 -3.42 -7.48 2.01
C ALA A 70 -2.33 -7.50 0.93
N VAL A 71 -2.65 -8.01 -0.27
CA VAL A 71 -1.71 -8.01 -1.41
C VAL A 71 -1.35 -6.59 -1.82
N TYR A 72 -2.31 -5.66 -1.79
CA TYR A 72 -2.06 -4.25 -2.06
C TYR A 72 -1.05 -3.65 -1.06
N GLY A 73 -1.23 -3.90 0.23
CA GLY A 73 -0.32 -3.46 1.28
C GLY A 73 1.10 -4.02 1.10
N LEU A 74 1.20 -5.33 0.84
CA LEU A 74 2.48 -6.02 0.61
C LEU A 74 3.22 -5.51 -0.63
N GLU A 75 2.51 -5.34 -1.76
CA GLU A 75 3.09 -4.75 -2.97
C GLU A 75 3.67 -3.36 -2.67
N ARG A 76 2.91 -2.54 -1.96
CA ARG A 76 3.34 -1.17 -1.65
C ARG A 76 4.55 -1.15 -0.75
N ALA A 77 4.56 -1.98 0.29
CA ALA A 77 5.72 -2.14 1.17
C ALA A 77 6.96 -2.61 0.38
N ALA A 78 6.82 -3.59 -0.52
CA ALA A 78 7.92 -4.10 -1.33
C ALA A 78 8.49 -3.03 -2.28
N GLU A 79 7.64 -2.29 -3.00
CA GLU A 79 8.10 -1.23 -3.90
C GLU A 79 8.68 -0.02 -3.13
N GLU A 80 8.14 0.37 -1.98
CA GLU A 80 8.77 1.42 -1.15
C GLU A 80 10.12 0.98 -0.58
N PHE A 81 10.24 -0.27 -0.13
CA PHE A 81 11.51 -0.85 0.32
C PHE A 81 12.55 -0.83 -0.81
N TYR A 82 12.18 -1.33 -2.00
CA TYR A 82 13.05 -1.32 -3.17
C TYR A 82 13.50 0.10 -3.54
N LYS A 83 12.56 1.06 -3.63
CA LYS A 83 12.86 2.46 -4.00
C LYS A 83 13.77 3.14 -2.98
N THR A 84 13.51 2.92 -1.69
CA THR A 84 14.21 3.61 -0.60
C THR A 84 15.63 3.08 -0.45
N PHE A 85 15.81 1.76 -0.40
CA PHE A 85 17.08 1.17 0.01
C PHE A 85 17.93 0.62 -1.13
N LEU A 86 17.30 0.02 -2.15
CA LEU A 86 18.00 -0.79 -3.14
C LEU A 86 18.22 -0.06 -4.47
N ARG A 87 17.22 0.67 -4.96
CA ARG A 87 17.24 1.33 -6.26
C ARG A 87 18.31 2.41 -6.32
N GLU A 88 19.03 2.48 -7.43
CA GLU A 88 19.94 3.58 -7.78
C GLU A 88 19.37 4.33 -8.98
N GLU A 89 19.13 5.63 -8.81
CA GLU A 89 18.54 6.47 -9.83
C GLU A 89 18.92 7.93 -9.58
N ASP A 90 18.99 8.75 -10.63
CA ASP A 90 19.16 10.19 -10.50
C ASP A 90 17.99 10.80 -9.71
N GLN A 91 18.30 11.39 -8.54
CA GLN A 91 17.31 12.01 -7.65
C GLN A 91 16.99 13.45 -8.03
N ARG A 92 17.74 14.10 -8.94
CA ARG A 92 17.54 15.51 -9.32
C ARG A 92 16.18 15.78 -9.96
N LYS A 93 15.58 14.76 -10.59
CA LYS A 93 14.24 14.83 -11.17
C LYS A 93 13.13 14.89 -10.13
N TYR A 94 13.39 14.52 -8.88
CA TYR A 94 12.42 14.58 -7.80
C TYR A 94 12.58 15.87 -6.98
N TYR A 95 11.47 16.36 -6.46
CA TYR A 95 11.43 17.39 -5.43
C TYR A 95 11.72 16.77 -4.05
N ILE A 96 11.09 15.63 -3.77
CA ILE A 96 11.32 14.82 -2.58
C ILE A 96 12.15 13.59 -2.98
N PRO A 97 13.33 13.35 -2.38
CA PRO A 97 14.12 12.17 -2.70
C PRO A 97 13.33 10.88 -2.47
N MET A 98 13.48 9.95 -3.42
CA MET A 98 12.82 8.64 -3.37
C MET A 98 13.72 7.54 -2.80
N GLN A 99 15.02 7.83 -2.67
CA GLN A 99 15.99 7.00 -1.96
C GLN A 99 16.06 7.38 -0.47
N LEU A 100 16.70 6.54 0.33
CA LEU A 100 17.05 6.83 1.71
C LEU A 100 17.76 8.19 1.78
N HIS A 101 17.19 9.10 2.55
CA HIS A 101 17.73 10.43 2.77
C HIS A 101 17.54 10.84 4.22
N VAL A 102 18.44 11.66 4.72
CA VAL A 102 18.37 12.19 6.08
C VAL A 102 18.29 13.70 5.97
N ARG A 103 17.22 14.29 6.52
CA ARG A 103 16.96 15.74 6.45
C ARG A 103 17.04 16.28 5.01
N GLY A 104 16.37 15.60 4.08
CA GLY A 104 16.33 15.95 2.65
C GLY A 104 17.60 15.62 1.84
N ARG A 105 18.68 15.12 2.46
CA ARG A 105 19.93 14.78 1.76
C ARG A 105 20.05 13.27 1.51
N VAL A 106 20.18 12.88 0.25
CA VAL A 106 20.30 11.48 -0.18
C VAL A 106 21.56 10.82 0.41
N VAL A 107 21.40 9.64 0.98
CA VAL A 107 22.51 8.81 1.46
C VAL A 107 23.19 8.19 0.24
N ARG A 108 24.39 8.69 -0.09
CA ARG A 108 25.16 8.23 -1.27
C ARG A 108 25.80 6.87 -1.08
N SER A 109 26.18 6.53 0.16
CA SER A 109 26.81 5.23 0.45
C SER A 109 25.82 4.09 0.26
N ARG A 110 26.12 3.20 -0.69
CA ARG A 110 25.34 1.99 -0.94
C ARG A 110 25.36 1.05 0.27
N GLY A 111 26.52 0.90 0.91
CA GLY A 111 26.65 0.08 2.12
C GLY A 111 25.78 0.60 3.27
N ALA A 112 25.72 1.93 3.48
CA ALA A 112 24.85 2.51 4.50
C ALA A 112 23.37 2.28 4.18
N ARG A 113 22.96 2.40 2.91
CA ARG A 113 21.58 2.10 2.50
C ARG A 113 21.21 0.63 2.71
N TRP A 114 22.12 -0.28 2.39
CA TRP A 114 21.93 -1.72 2.61
C TRP A 114 21.90 -2.09 4.10
N GLY A 115 22.77 -1.49 4.91
CA GLY A 115 22.73 -1.64 6.37
C GLY A 115 21.39 -1.17 6.95
N ALA A 116 20.88 -0.03 6.49
CA ALA A 116 19.56 0.45 6.87
C ALA A 116 18.43 -0.48 6.38
N ALA A 117 18.56 -1.04 5.17
CA ALA A 117 17.62 -2.03 4.63
C ALA A 117 17.55 -3.28 5.51
N ALA A 118 18.71 -3.81 5.89
CA ALA A 118 18.81 -4.99 6.76
C ALA A 118 18.24 -4.70 8.14
N ALA A 119 18.54 -3.55 8.73
CA ALA A 119 17.97 -3.12 10.01
C ALA A 119 16.44 -2.97 9.93
N TYR A 120 15.92 -2.41 8.83
CA TYR A 120 14.48 -2.30 8.61
C TYR A 120 13.81 -3.67 8.52
N LEU A 121 14.36 -4.60 7.72
CA LEU A 121 13.83 -5.95 7.60
C LEU A 121 13.90 -6.72 8.93
N ALA A 122 15.01 -6.61 9.65
CA ALA A 122 15.15 -7.21 10.98
C ALA A 122 14.08 -6.66 11.95
N GLY A 123 13.83 -5.34 11.93
CA GLY A 123 12.77 -4.73 12.72
C GLY A 123 11.38 -5.28 12.39
N VAL A 124 11.03 -5.41 11.11
CA VAL A 124 9.76 -6.00 10.67
C VAL A 124 9.65 -7.46 11.14
N LEU A 125 10.70 -8.26 10.94
CA LEU A 125 10.72 -9.67 11.35
C LEU A 125 10.59 -9.83 12.87
N LEU A 126 11.26 -8.99 13.66
CA LEU A 126 11.17 -9.00 15.13
C LEU A 126 9.76 -8.62 15.60
N ILE A 127 9.13 -7.64 14.97
CA ILE A 127 7.74 -7.26 15.29
C ILE A 127 6.80 -8.42 14.96
N THR A 128 6.90 -9.00 13.76
CA THR A 128 6.06 -10.14 13.36
C THR A 128 6.26 -11.35 14.28
N ALA A 129 7.51 -11.69 14.62
CA ALA A 129 7.81 -12.77 15.55
C ALA A 129 7.29 -12.49 16.96
N GLY A 130 7.37 -11.24 17.42
CA GLY A 130 6.82 -10.81 18.71
C GLY A 130 5.30 -10.94 18.77
N VAL A 131 4.59 -10.54 17.70
CA VAL A 131 3.13 -10.72 17.60
C VAL A 131 2.78 -12.20 17.62
N ALA A 132 3.42 -13.03 16.78
CA ALA A 132 3.17 -14.47 16.74
C ALA A 132 3.46 -15.15 18.09
N ALA A 133 4.50 -14.73 18.80
CA ALA A 133 4.83 -15.26 20.13
C ALA A 133 3.78 -14.89 21.19
N LEU A 134 3.23 -13.66 21.14
CA LEU A 134 2.16 -13.22 22.05
C LEU A 134 0.85 -13.96 21.79
N GLU A 135 0.50 -14.18 20.52
CA GLU A 135 -0.66 -15.02 20.13
C GLU A 135 -0.48 -16.46 20.62
N GLY A 136 0.68 -17.06 20.40
CA GLY A 136 0.99 -18.42 20.85
C GLY A 136 1.02 -18.57 22.38
N ALA A 137 1.31 -17.50 23.12
CA ALA A 137 1.28 -17.49 24.58
C ALA A 137 -0.14 -17.38 25.16
N GLY A 138 -1.17 -17.26 24.32
CA GLY A 138 -2.57 -17.15 24.77
C GLY A 138 -2.88 -15.82 25.46
N ALA A 139 -2.15 -14.74 25.13
CA ALA A 139 -2.45 -13.43 25.66
C ALA A 139 -3.85 -12.99 25.22
N ALA A 140 -4.80 -12.91 26.16
CA ALA A 140 -6.17 -12.46 25.91
C ALA A 140 -6.19 -10.94 25.71
N VAL A 141 -5.90 -10.49 24.49
CA VAL A 141 -6.09 -9.10 24.08
C VAL A 141 -7.54 -8.93 23.64
N PRO A 142 -8.31 -7.98 24.20
CA PRO A 142 -9.69 -7.73 23.75
C PRO A 142 -9.75 -7.45 22.25
N ASP A 143 -10.77 -7.96 21.57
CA ASP A 143 -10.90 -7.87 20.10
C ASP A 143 -10.75 -6.44 19.57
N LEU A 144 -11.42 -5.47 20.20
CA LEU A 144 -11.30 -4.06 19.81
C LEU A 144 -9.88 -3.52 20.01
N ALA A 145 -9.16 -3.98 21.04
CA ALA A 145 -7.76 -3.59 21.26
C ALA A 145 -6.85 -4.21 20.19
N THR A 146 -7.09 -5.47 19.80
CA THR A 146 -6.41 -6.11 18.67
C THR A 146 -6.62 -5.32 17.38
N VAL A 147 -7.86 -4.95 17.08
CA VAL A 147 -8.20 -4.14 15.90
C VAL A 147 -7.58 -2.75 15.97
N ALA A 148 -7.58 -2.10 17.13
CA ALA A 148 -6.94 -0.80 17.30
C ALA A 148 -5.42 -0.86 17.10
N ILE A 149 -4.75 -1.87 17.66
CA ILE A 149 -3.31 -2.03 17.55
C ILE A 149 -2.91 -2.43 16.13
N ALA A 150 -3.43 -3.56 15.62
CA ALA A 150 -3.09 -4.06 14.30
C ALA A 150 -3.53 -3.08 13.20
N GLY A 151 -4.72 -2.51 13.35
CA GLY A 151 -5.35 -1.63 12.40
C GLY A 151 -4.73 -0.24 12.28
N SER A 152 -4.23 0.32 13.39
CA SER A 152 -3.56 1.61 13.36
C SER A 152 -2.07 1.51 13.05
N ALA A 153 -1.43 0.35 13.28
CA ALA A 153 0.00 0.15 13.07
C ALA A 153 0.44 0.51 11.64
N GLY A 154 -0.26 0.02 10.62
CA GLY A 154 0.02 0.37 9.21
C GLY A 154 -0.10 1.86 8.94
N GLY A 155 -1.14 2.51 9.48
CA GLY A 155 -1.36 3.94 9.38
C GLY A 155 -0.28 4.77 10.08
N TRP A 156 0.21 4.33 11.24
CA TRP A 156 1.33 4.94 11.96
C TRP A 156 2.64 4.81 11.20
N ILE A 157 2.95 3.62 10.68
CA ILE A 157 4.12 3.39 9.83
C ILE A 157 4.09 4.33 8.61
N SER A 158 2.93 4.45 7.96
CA SER A 158 2.74 5.36 6.82
C SER A 158 2.92 6.83 7.22
N ALA A 159 2.36 7.26 8.36
CA ALA A 159 2.47 8.63 8.85
C ALA A 159 3.90 9.02 9.22
N VAL A 160 4.60 8.15 9.96
CA VAL A 160 6.00 8.35 10.36
C VAL A 160 6.90 8.35 9.13
N GLY A 161 6.72 7.39 8.21
CA GLY A 161 7.47 7.34 6.96
C GLY A 161 7.25 8.60 6.11
N GLY A 162 6.00 9.07 6.02
CA GLY A 162 5.66 10.32 5.33
C GLY A 162 6.26 11.55 6.01
N ALA A 163 6.21 11.64 7.34
CA ALA A 163 6.80 12.76 8.09
C ALA A 163 8.32 12.80 7.98
N TRP A 164 8.98 11.64 8.03
CA TRP A 164 10.42 11.53 7.85
C TRP A 164 10.86 11.97 6.44
N LYS A 165 10.07 11.60 5.42
CA LYS A 165 10.36 11.86 4.01
C LYS A 165 9.99 13.27 3.56
N ASP A 166 8.74 13.67 3.79
CA ASP A 166 8.19 14.94 3.30
C ASP A 166 8.54 16.08 4.25
N GLY A 167 8.50 15.84 5.58
CA GLY A 167 8.59 16.88 6.61
C GLY A 167 9.83 17.78 6.54
N PRO A 168 11.04 17.26 6.32
CA PRO A 168 12.24 18.09 6.17
C PRO A 168 12.24 19.03 4.94
N ILE A 169 11.35 18.81 3.97
CA ILE A 169 11.31 19.53 2.69
C ILE A 169 10.04 20.38 2.57
N GLU A 170 8.88 19.81 2.88
CA GLU A 170 7.57 20.47 2.78
C GLU A 170 7.14 21.14 4.09
N GLY A 171 7.80 20.84 5.22
CA GLY A 171 7.32 21.20 6.56
C GLY A 171 6.38 20.13 7.14
N PHE A 172 6.14 20.20 8.45
CA PHE A 172 5.29 19.26 9.17
C PHE A 172 3.88 19.83 9.38
N GLU A 173 2.86 19.06 9.02
CA GLU A 173 1.45 19.43 9.17
C GLU A 173 0.71 18.37 9.99
N TRP A 174 0.21 18.75 11.17
CA TRP A 174 -0.51 17.85 12.08
C TRP A 174 -1.72 17.14 11.44
N PRO A 175 -2.61 17.81 10.68
CA PRO A 175 -3.74 17.12 10.06
C PRO A 175 -3.31 16.12 8.98
N LYS A 176 -2.22 16.41 8.24
CA LYS A 176 -1.65 15.50 7.24
C LYS A 176 -1.09 14.24 7.90
N PHE A 177 -0.52 14.38 9.10
CA PHE A 177 0.08 13.30 9.88
C PHE A 177 -0.95 12.32 10.43
N PHE A 178 -2.01 12.80 11.10
CA PHE A 178 -3.03 11.92 11.72
C PHE A 178 -4.02 11.30 10.74
N ARG A 179 -4.06 11.76 9.49
CA ARG A 179 -4.95 11.19 8.46
C ARG A 179 -4.71 9.71 8.21
N SER A 180 -3.46 9.27 8.03
CA SER A 180 -3.18 7.86 7.71
C SER A 180 -3.55 6.90 8.86
N PRO A 181 -3.22 7.19 10.14
CA PRO A 181 -3.68 6.39 11.28
C PRO A 181 -5.20 6.28 11.37
N LEU A 182 -5.92 7.40 11.20
CA LEU A 182 -7.38 7.41 11.30
C LEU A 182 -8.05 6.60 10.18
N ILE A 183 -7.61 6.78 8.93
CA ILE A 183 -8.13 6.02 7.79
C ILE A 183 -7.80 4.53 7.94
N SER A 184 -6.59 4.21 8.38
CA SER A 184 -6.16 2.82 8.62
C SER A 184 -6.98 2.16 9.70
N PHE A 185 -7.25 2.86 10.81
CA PHE A 185 -8.13 2.35 11.85
C PHE A 185 -9.57 2.11 11.35
N ALA A 186 -10.13 3.03 10.55
CA ALA A 186 -11.45 2.84 9.96
C ALA A 186 -11.51 1.61 9.03
N TYR A 187 -10.49 1.41 8.19
CA TYR A 187 -10.41 0.19 7.38
C TYR A 187 -10.17 -1.05 8.23
N ALA A 188 -9.44 -0.96 9.33
CA ALA A 188 -9.25 -2.10 10.20
C ALA A 188 -10.54 -2.57 10.87
N LEU A 189 -11.39 -1.64 11.33
CA LEU A 189 -12.73 -1.97 11.84
C LEU A 189 -13.55 -2.73 10.79
N LEU A 190 -13.48 -2.28 9.53
CA LEU A 190 -14.14 -2.97 8.43
C LEU A 190 -13.56 -4.36 8.17
N ILE A 191 -12.23 -4.47 8.05
CA ILE A 191 -11.58 -5.74 7.71
C ILE A 191 -11.72 -6.75 8.86
N ALA A 192 -11.75 -6.29 10.10
CA ALA A 192 -12.02 -7.12 11.28
C ALA A 192 -13.45 -7.68 11.32
N HIS A 193 -14.36 -7.24 10.46
CA HIS A 193 -15.65 -7.89 10.25
C HIS A 193 -15.53 -9.15 9.37
N PHE A 194 -14.49 -9.22 8.54
CA PHE A 194 -14.30 -10.28 7.54
C PHE A 194 -13.25 -11.33 7.92
N THR A 195 -12.38 -11.03 8.89
CA THR A 195 -11.34 -11.97 9.33
C THR A 195 -11.00 -11.78 10.80
N ALA A 196 -10.60 -12.88 11.45
CA ALA A 196 -10.09 -12.88 12.82
C ALA A 196 -8.56 -12.66 12.89
N GLU A 197 -7.86 -12.79 11.75
CA GLU A 197 -6.40 -12.84 11.69
C GLU A 197 -5.77 -11.44 11.79
N PRO A 198 -5.05 -11.08 12.87
CA PRO A 198 -4.56 -9.72 13.10
C PRO A 198 -3.60 -9.24 12.01
N LEU A 199 -2.78 -10.14 11.46
CA LEU A 199 -1.87 -9.82 10.35
C LEU A 199 -2.64 -9.43 9.08
N LEU A 200 -3.74 -10.14 8.76
CA LEU A 200 -4.57 -9.81 7.61
C LEU A 200 -5.36 -8.51 7.82
N ILE A 201 -5.78 -8.22 9.05
CA ILE A 201 -6.38 -6.92 9.43
C ILE A 201 -5.37 -5.79 9.19
N LEU A 202 -4.13 -5.93 9.67
CA LEU A 202 -3.07 -4.94 9.50
C LEU A 202 -2.76 -4.69 8.02
N LEU A 203 -2.50 -5.76 7.26
CA LEU A 203 -2.13 -5.66 5.84
C LEU A 203 -3.28 -5.14 4.99
N GLY A 204 -4.50 -5.62 5.25
CA GLY A 204 -5.72 -5.15 4.60
C GLY A 204 -5.96 -3.67 4.83
N ALA A 205 -5.92 -3.24 6.10
CA ALA A 205 -6.11 -1.84 6.48
C ALA A 205 -5.06 -0.92 5.86
N LEU A 206 -3.78 -1.33 5.88
CA LEU A 206 -2.69 -0.61 5.22
C LEU A 206 -2.93 -0.48 3.72
N GLY A 207 -3.26 -1.58 3.05
CA GLY A 207 -3.52 -1.62 1.61
C GLY A 207 -4.64 -0.69 1.19
N TYR A 208 -5.80 -0.76 1.86
CA TYR A 208 -6.94 0.11 1.57
C TYR A 208 -6.67 1.58 1.91
N THR A 209 -5.91 1.84 2.98
CA THR A 209 -5.47 3.21 3.30
C THR A 209 -4.66 3.81 2.17
N VAL A 210 -3.66 3.08 1.67
CA VAL A 210 -2.84 3.54 0.54
C VAL A 210 -3.68 3.66 -0.72
N ALA A 211 -4.51 2.67 -1.02
CA ALA A 211 -5.38 2.69 -2.19
C ALA A 211 -6.26 3.96 -2.19
N THR A 212 -6.99 4.22 -1.12
CA THR A 212 -7.90 5.36 -1.00
C THR A 212 -7.19 6.70 -0.98
N ILE A 213 -6.09 6.82 -0.24
CA ILE A 213 -5.31 8.07 -0.20
C ILE A 213 -4.72 8.39 -1.57
N GLU A 214 -4.17 7.41 -2.29
CA GLU A 214 -3.64 7.62 -3.63
C GLU A 214 -4.77 7.88 -4.66
N THR A 215 -5.93 7.24 -4.54
CA THR A 215 -7.13 7.58 -5.33
C THR A 215 -7.48 9.06 -5.19
N TYR A 216 -7.67 9.50 -3.94
CA TYR A 216 -8.04 10.86 -3.62
C TYR A 216 -7.00 11.86 -4.12
N LYS A 217 -5.71 11.62 -3.84
CA LYS A 217 -4.64 12.53 -4.26
C LYS A 217 -4.49 12.60 -5.78
N THR A 218 -4.67 11.47 -6.48
CA THR A 218 -4.37 11.36 -7.92
C THR A 218 -5.51 11.86 -8.79
N PHE A 219 -6.75 11.49 -8.46
CA PHE A 219 -7.90 11.71 -9.36
C PHE A 219 -8.78 12.89 -8.97
N PHE A 220 -8.80 13.32 -7.69
CA PHE A 220 -9.63 14.44 -7.24
C PHE A 220 -8.89 15.79 -7.32
N PHE A 221 -7.55 15.77 -7.47
CA PHE A 221 -6.74 16.99 -7.65
C PHE A 221 -5.78 16.87 -8.84
N PRO A 222 -6.27 16.60 -10.06
CA PRO A 222 -5.42 16.26 -11.21
C PRO A 222 -4.52 17.41 -11.68
N ASN A 223 -4.82 18.66 -11.29
CA ASN A 223 -4.14 19.88 -11.73
C ASN A 223 -3.07 20.38 -10.75
N LYS A 224 -2.84 19.69 -9.62
CA LYS A 224 -1.83 20.10 -8.63
C LYS A 224 -0.75 19.01 -8.53
N PRO A 225 0.44 19.18 -9.15
CA PRO A 225 1.55 18.26 -8.93
C PRO A 225 1.92 18.29 -7.44
N ARG A 226 1.74 17.17 -6.75
CA ARG A 226 1.94 17.01 -5.30
C ARG A 226 3.02 15.98 -5.01
N GLY A 227 3.70 16.13 -3.87
CA GLY A 227 4.73 15.21 -3.41
C GLY A 227 5.97 15.23 -4.30
N LYS A 228 6.43 14.06 -4.75
CA LYS A 228 7.76 13.92 -5.39
C LYS A 228 7.99 14.76 -6.66
N PHE A 229 6.95 15.28 -7.30
CA PHE A 229 7.06 16.16 -8.48
C PHE A 229 6.56 17.58 -8.26
N ALA A 230 6.31 18.00 -7.02
CA ALA A 230 5.92 19.38 -6.73
C ALA A 230 6.95 20.36 -7.33
N GLY A 231 6.47 21.33 -8.12
CA GLY A 231 7.32 22.31 -8.81
C GLY A 231 8.21 21.77 -9.95
N LYS A 232 8.07 20.49 -10.35
CA LYS A 232 8.83 19.92 -11.48
C LYS A 232 8.10 20.11 -12.81
N PRO A 233 8.84 20.32 -13.91
CA PRO A 233 8.23 20.49 -15.22
C PRO A 233 7.56 19.21 -15.71
N VAL A 234 6.52 19.37 -16.52
CA VAL A 234 5.93 18.27 -17.31
C VAL A 234 6.79 18.08 -18.54
N LEU A 235 7.46 16.91 -18.63
CA LEU A 235 8.35 16.57 -19.74
C LEU A 235 7.62 15.85 -20.87
N TYR A 236 6.46 15.24 -20.57
CA TYR A 236 5.67 14.41 -21.49
C TYR A 236 4.20 14.91 -21.51
N PRO A 237 3.92 16.07 -22.11
CA PRO A 237 2.59 16.69 -22.08
C PRO A 237 1.49 15.83 -22.73
N GLU A 238 1.84 15.00 -23.72
CA GLU A 238 0.92 14.05 -24.36
C GLU A 238 0.35 13.02 -23.37
N MET A 239 1.09 12.71 -22.30
CA MET A 239 0.64 11.79 -21.26
C MET A 239 -0.54 12.33 -20.46
N LEU A 240 -0.74 13.66 -20.40
CA LEU A 240 -1.90 14.27 -19.73
C LEU A 240 -3.22 13.82 -20.36
N ARG A 241 -3.23 13.61 -21.69
CA ARG A 241 -4.38 13.07 -22.43
C ARG A 241 -4.39 11.54 -22.43
N ARG A 242 -3.25 10.90 -22.71
CA ARG A 242 -3.17 9.43 -22.85
C ARG A 242 -3.54 8.69 -21.56
N ARG A 243 -3.18 9.23 -20.39
CA ARG A 243 -3.48 8.60 -19.09
C ARG A 243 -4.97 8.44 -18.80
N GLN A 244 -5.83 9.27 -19.41
CA GLN A 244 -7.29 9.17 -19.23
C GLN A 244 -7.86 7.84 -19.71
N ARG A 245 -7.22 7.19 -20.69
CA ARG A 245 -7.66 5.89 -21.22
C ARG A 245 -7.56 4.75 -20.20
N PHE A 246 -6.80 4.93 -19.13
CA PHE A 246 -6.63 3.93 -18.06
C PHE A 246 -7.61 4.13 -16.90
N VAL A 247 -8.26 5.30 -16.82
CA VAL A 247 -9.24 5.61 -15.77
C VAL A 247 -10.42 4.63 -15.74
N PRO A 248 -10.99 4.18 -16.87
CA PRO A 248 -12.08 3.19 -16.84
C PRO A 248 -11.68 1.88 -16.16
N LEU A 249 -10.48 1.36 -16.43
CA LEU A 249 -9.97 0.15 -15.76
C LEU A 249 -9.84 0.38 -14.26
N TYR A 250 -9.29 1.53 -13.86
CA TYR A 250 -9.15 1.90 -12.45
C TYR A 250 -10.50 1.93 -11.72
N ILE A 251 -11.50 2.59 -12.32
CA ILE A 251 -12.86 2.67 -11.77
C ILE A 251 -13.50 1.28 -11.71
N ALA A 252 -13.33 0.45 -12.75
CA ALA A 252 -13.88 -0.90 -12.78
C ALA A 252 -13.33 -1.78 -11.64
N ILE A 253 -12.04 -1.65 -11.33
CA ILE A 253 -11.42 -2.38 -10.20
C ILE A 253 -12.01 -1.92 -8.87
N TRP A 254 -12.13 -0.61 -8.64
CA TRP A 254 -12.79 -0.08 -7.44
C TRP A 254 -14.24 -0.55 -7.32
N ALA A 255 -15.00 -0.50 -8.43
CA ALA A 255 -16.39 -0.95 -8.45
C ALA A 255 -16.50 -2.44 -8.09
N ALA A 256 -15.63 -3.29 -8.63
CA ALA A 256 -15.59 -4.72 -8.28
C ALA A 256 -15.30 -4.94 -6.79
N VAL A 257 -14.33 -4.23 -6.24
CA VAL A 257 -13.99 -4.29 -4.81
C VAL A 257 -15.17 -3.83 -3.94
N LEU A 258 -15.82 -2.72 -4.29
CA LEU A 258 -16.98 -2.21 -3.56
C LEU A 258 -18.18 -3.15 -3.63
N VAL A 259 -18.41 -3.80 -4.77
CA VAL A 259 -19.44 -4.84 -4.91
C VAL A 259 -19.12 -6.03 -4.01
N CYS A 260 -17.88 -6.52 -4.01
CA CYS A 260 -17.47 -7.61 -3.12
C CYS A 260 -17.65 -7.23 -1.64
N MET A 261 -17.30 -6.00 -1.29
CA MET A 261 -17.46 -5.47 0.06
C MET A 261 -18.93 -5.35 0.46
N GLY A 262 -19.81 -4.90 -0.44
CA GLY A 262 -21.26 -4.87 -0.20
C GLY A 262 -21.86 -6.26 -0.01
N ILE A 263 -21.45 -7.24 -0.84
CA ILE A 263 -21.86 -8.64 -0.69
C ILE A 263 -21.36 -9.21 0.65
N ALA A 264 -20.12 -8.92 1.02
CA ALA A 264 -19.54 -9.38 2.27
C ALA A 264 -20.27 -8.83 3.51
N LEU A 265 -20.61 -7.53 3.50
CA LEU A 265 -21.35 -6.88 4.59
C LEU A 265 -22.81 -7.32 4.70
N ALA A 266 -23.42 -7.78 3.60
CA ALA A 266 -24.76 -8.33 3.61
C ALA A 266 -24.82 -9.80 4.09
N GLY A 267 -23.66 -10.47 4.18
CA GLY A 267 -23.53 -11.82 4.71
C GLY A 267 -23.38 -11.85 6.24
N GLU A 268 -23.21 -13.06 6.78
CA GLU A 268 -22.86 -13.23 8.19
C GLU A 268 -21.43 -12.74 8.45
N SER A 269 -21.26 -11.96 9.53
CA SER A 269 -19.94 -11.59 10.03
C SER A 269 -19.21 -12.81 10.55
N ARG A 270 -17.91 -12.89 10.28
CA ARG A 270 -17.05 -14.02 10.68
C ARG A 270 -15.67 -13.58 11.19
N GLY A 271 -15.48 -12.28 11.37
CA GLY A 271 -14.27 -11.70 11.95
C GLY A 271 -14.40 -11.39 13.44
N LEU A 272 -13.38 -10.72 13.99
CA LEU A 272 -13.31 -10.34 15.42
C LEU A 272 -14.49 -9.48 15.90
N LEU A 273 -15.14 -8.74 15.01
CA LEU A 273 -16.22 -7.81 15.36
C LEU A 273 -17.61 -8.30 14.88
N GLY A 274 -17.77 -9.62 14.75
CA GLY A 274 -18.94 -10.30 14.21
C GLY A 274 -19.82 -11.03 15.20
#